data_AF-A0A1G7TRV2-F1
#
_entry.id   AF-A0A1G7TRV2-F1
#
_cell.length_a   1.000
_cell.length_b   1.000
_cell.length_c   1.000
_cell.angle_alpha   90.00
_cell.angle_beta   90.00
_cell.angle_gamma   90.00
#
_symmetry.space_group_name_H-M   'P 1'
#
loop_
_entity.id
_entity.type
_entity.pdbx_description
1 polymer ?
#
loop_
_entity_poly.entity_id
_entity_poly.type
_entity_poly.pdbx_seq_one_letter_code
_entity_poly.pdbx_strand_id
1 'polypeptide(L)'
;MKARGYEVYGRADGRWFLDSAHADKAPAVSRAREVAQSPGSGYERVAVFEERRFRPRNVHEENCAVQPGASLRIEPIETAPVCQRLTDYYGLPARLTVGRLLRQYLDAEGITALELLHDALRLRRLMGDYSMAPKALGRVAGLQAQALGVSHSQRMDALYRAADAVQRWAHKTQTRRGLVQALERDGVPGVRSVLPQDASDGAVAIYTSGAVAHYLRLCGDWDEKVVALAELAARDDGDTLAAADGAIAEILDTPDAIRRIVDWHPHLDGLETGLQGLIQLAQGQGDGAMPTRAAETVRALAARQGLPQTRSILLDRVDRGLRGVQPLRREGGGDEEALAALVQGLISPGGIVGGPTMAAALTRRARLAFAAGEEDLSVADAVARVLALIDFPGARLGYLLALAASPLGREHAAAVQGHLARFARGLAGPDSLVPRNGPPLHAVVRDLKSHLKDLEDAGVAGAELRADLDTLVRRDDGRAAPA
;
A
#
# COMPACT_ATOMS: atom_id res chain seq x y z
N MET A 1 -11.31 -44.09 36.03
CA MET A 1 -11.85 -42.71 35.97
C MET A 1 -11.61 -42.16 34.57
N LYS A 2 -12.66 -41.70 33.87
CA LYS A 2 -12.53 -41.07 32.55
C LYS A 2 -11.96 -39.65 32.69
N ALA A 3 -11.10 -39.24 31.77
CA ALA A 3 -10.60 -37.87 31.68
C ALA A 3 -11.76 -36.89 31.44
N ARG A 4 -11.64 -35.66 31.94
CA ARG A 4 -12.63 -34.59 31.69
C ARG A 4 -12.37 -33.84 30.38
N GLY A 5 -11.12 -33.88 29.90
CA GLY A 5 -10.66 -33.24 28.67
C GLY A 5 -9.15 -33.27 28.57
N TYR A 6 -8.63 -32.68 27.50
CA TYR A 6 -7.21 -32.55 27.19
C TYR A 6 -6.89 -31.08 26.88
N GLU A 7 -5.92 -30.52 27.58
CA GLU A 7 -5.47 -29.14 27.40
C GLU A 7 -4.10 -29.11 26.74
N VAL A 8 -3.94 -28.28 25.71
CA VAL A 8 -2.67 -28.05 25.01
C VAL A 8 -2.04 -26.79 25.57
N TYR A 9 -0.79 -26.87 26.00
CA TYR A 9 -0.02 -25.77 26.53
C TYR A 9 1.25 -25.54 25.71
N GLY A 10 1.55 -24.29 25.39
CA GLY A 10 2.83 -23.87 24.83
C GLY A 10 3.72 -23.23 25.89
N ARG A 11 5.02 -23.55 25.88
CA ARG A 11 6.02 -22.98 26.79
C ARG A 11 6.81 -21.88 26.10
N ALA A 12 6.80 -20.68 26.65
CA ALA A 12 7.62 -19.56 26.21
C ALA A 12 8.26 -18.88 27.43
N ASP A 13 9.55 -18.50 27.33
CA ASP A 13 10.31 -17.84 28.40
C ASP A 13 10.23 -18.59 29.75
N GLY A 14 10.26 -19.93 29.68
CA GLY A 14 10.17 -20.81 30.84
C GLY A 14 8.78 -20.92 31.50
N ARG A 15 7.73 -20.29 30.95
CA ARG A 15 6.34 -20.36 31.46
C ARG A 15 5.41 -21.11 30.50
N TRP A 16 4.42 -21.80 31.05
CA TRP A 16 3.40 -22.52 30.26
C TRP A 16 2.14 -21.67 30.08
N PHE A 17 1.65 -21.60 28.85
CA PHE A 17 0.46 -20.87 28.43
C PHE A 17 -0.53 -21.85 27.79
N LEU A 18 -1.80 -21.78 28.17
CA LEU A 18 -2.85 -22.58 27.54
C LEU A 18 -3.08 -22.10 26.09
N ASP A 19 -2.92 -23.00 25.12
CA ASP A 19 -3.22 -22.77 23.70
C ASP A 19 -4.69 -23.10 23.41
N SER A 20 -5.13 -24.30 23.78
CA SER A 20 -6.47 -24.81 23.46
C SER A 20 -6.89 -25.97 24.38
N ALA A 21 -8.20 -26.23 24.47
CA ALA A 21 -8.77 -27.35 25.23
C ALA A 21 -9.68 -28.19 24.33
N HIS A 22 -9.61 -29.51 24.47
CA HIS A 22 -10.25 -30.51 23.61
C HIS A 22 -10.94 -31.58 24.46
N ALA A 23 -12.03 -32.15 23.95
CA ALA A 23 -12.71 -33.27 24.61
C ALA A 23 -11.92 -34.58 24.49
N ASP A 24 -11.24 -34.77 23.35
CA ASP A 24 -10.55 -36.01 22.99
C ASP A 24 -9.03 -35.83 22.83
N LYS A 25 -8.29 -36.92 23.06
CA LYS A 25 -6.81 -36.91 23.02
C LYS A 25 -6.26 -36.65 21.62
N ALA A 26 -6.85 -37.27 20.60
CA ALA A 26 -6.31 -37.23 19.24
C ALA A 26 -6.30 -35.80 18.64
N PRO A 27 -7.41 -35.01 18.74
CA PRO A 27 -7.39 -33.60 18.36
C PRO A 27 -6.38 -32.75 19.13
N ALA A 28 -6.25 -32.97 20.45
CA ALA A 28 -5.28 -32.23 21.27
C ALA A 28 -3.83 -32.51 20.85
N VAL A 29 -3.50 -33.76 20.54
CA VAL A 29 -2.17 -34.16 20.06
C VAL A 29 -1.92 -33.66 18.63
N SER A 30 -2.93 -33.64 17.76
CA SER A 30 -2.81 -33.04 16.42
C SER A 30 -2.50 -31.55 16.51
N ARG A 31 -3.24 -30.83 17.37
CA ARG A 31 -3.03 -29.41 17.63
C ARG A 31 -1.65 -29.13 18.22
N ALA A 32 -1.18 -29.96 19.15
CA ALA A 32 0.18 -29.84 19.67
C ALA A 32 1.24 -29.98 18.55
N ARG A 33 1.09 -30.96 17.66
CA ARG A 33 2.01 -31.16 16.52
C ARG A 33 1.99 -30.00 15.55
N GLU A 34 0.82 -29.47 15.24
CA GLU A 34 0.68 -28.25 14.43
C GLU A 34 1.43 -27.08 15.08
N VAL A 35 1.24 -26.86 16.38
CA VAL A 35 1.93 -25.79 17.13
C VAL A 35 3.45 -26.02 17.16
N ALA A 36 3.90 -27.27 17.27
CA ALA A 36 5.31 -27.64 17.26
C ALA A 36 5.98 -27.42 15.90
N GLN A 37 5.25 -27.64 14.81
CA GLN A 37 5.74 -27.53 13.44
C GLN A 37 5.52 -26.14 12.84
N SER A 38 4.61 -25.34 13.40
CA SER A 38 4.29 -24.00 12.92
C SER A 38 5.48 -23.05 13.14
N PRO A 39 6.06 -22.50 12.06
CA PRO A 39 7.01 -21.40 12.17
C PRO A 39 6.35 -20.23 12.91
N GLY A 40 7.07 -19.60 13.84
CA GLY A 40 6.57 -18.41 14.55
C GLY A 40 5.60 -18.66 15.71
N SER A 41 5.39 -19.91 16.15
CA SER A 41 4.51 -20.20 17.31
C SER A 41 4.96 -19.54 18.62
N GLY A 42 6.21 -19.08 18.70
CA GLY A 42 6.79 -18.41 19.88
C GLY A 42 7.04 -19.33 21.08
N TYR A 43 6.71 -20.62 20.95
CA TYR A 43 6.89 -21.62 21.99
C TYR A 43 8.18 -22.41 21.78
N GLU A 44 8.92 -22.63 22.86
CA GLU A 44 10.08 -23.53 22.93
C GLU A 44 9.62 -25.01 22.94
N ARG A 45 8.49 -25.29 23.60
CA ARG A 45 7.93 -26.63 23.79
C ARG A 45 6.41 -26.57 23.79
N VAL A 46 5.77 -27.66 23.42
CA VAL A 46 4.31 -27.83 23.54
C VAL A 46 4.02 -29.13 24.28
N ALA A 47 3.02 -29.11 25.15
CA ALA A 47 2.60 -30.25 25.95
C ALA A 47 1.08 -30.38 26.00
N VAL A 48 0.60 -31.62 26.03
CA VAL A 48 -0.81 -31.94 26.22
C VAL A 48 -1.00 -32.53 27.60
N PHE A 49 -1.84 -31.92 28.41
CA PHE A 49 -2.22 -32.40 29.72
C PHE A 49 -3.63 -32.99 29.71
N GLU A 50 -3.74 -34.23 30.18
CA GLU A 50 -5.02 -34.85 30.47
C GLU A 50 -5.56 -34.33 31.81
N GLU A 51 -6.73 -33.70 31.78
CA GLU A 51 -7.39 -33.19 32.99
C GLU A 51 -7.89 -34.32 33.87
N ARG A 52 -7.35 -34.41 35.09
CA ARG A 52 -7.81 -35.30 36.14
C ARG A 52 -8.03 -34.51 37.42
N ARG A 53 -8.97 -34.97 38.25
CA ARG A 53 -9.49 -34.29 39.45
C ARG A 53 -8.44 -33.80 40.47
N PHE A 54 -7.24 -34.38 40.49
CA PHE A 54 -6.21 -34.07 41.49
C PHE A 54 -4.78 -33.92 40.95
N ARG A 55 -4.47 -34.43 39.75
CA ARG A 55 -3.15 -34.26 39.10
C ARG A 55 -3.29 -34.33 37.58
N PRO A 56 -3.03 -33.23 36.85
CA PRO A 56 -2.94 -33.29 35.39
C PRO A 56 -1.80 -34.23 34.99
N ARG A 57 -2.03 -35.03 33.95
CA ARG A 57 -1.02 -35.96 33.42
C ARG A 57 -0.56 -35.48 32.05
N ASN A 58 0.73 -35.24 31.88
CA ASN A 58 1.29 -34.99 30.55
C ASN A 58 1.18 -36.28 29.71
N VAL A 59 0.52 -36.18 28.56
CA VAL A 59 0.25 -37.31 27.65
C VAL A 59 0.96 -37.20 26.29
N HIS A 60 1.51 -36.03 25.98
CA HIS A 60 2.29 -35.76 24.78
C HIS A 60 3.10 -34.49 25.01
N GLU A 61 4.39 -34.51 24.69
CA GLU A 61 5.24 -33.33 24.78
C GLU A 61 6.30 -33.41 23.71
N GLU A 62 6.50 -32.29 23.02
CA GLU A 62 7.52 -32.18 21.99
C GLU A 62 8.14 -30.79 21.98
N ASN A 63 9.40 -30.74 21.52
CA ASN A 63 10.07 -29.47 21.28
C ASN A 63 9.49 -28.88 20.00
N CYS A 64 9.16 -27.60 20.04
CA CYS A 64 8.83 -26.90 18.81
C CYS A 64 10.09 -26.84 17.94
N ALA A 65 9.92 -26.78 16.62
CA ALA A 65 11.01 -26.47 15.69
C ALA A 65 11.43 -25.00 15.89
N VAL A 66 12.14 -24.73 16.99
CA VAL A 66 12.80 -23.46 17.22
C VAL A 66 13.94 -23.43 16.21
N GLN A 67 13.79 -22.67 15.12
CA GLN A 67 14.97 -22.16 14.43
C GLN A 67 15.67 -21.21 15.41
N PRO A 68 16.87 -21.54 15.92
CA PRO A 68 17.61 -20.62 16.76
C PRO A 68 18.09 -19.49 15.84
N GLY A 69 17.40 -18.34 15.85
CA GLY A 69 17.88 -17.13 15.18
C GLY A 69 16.88 -16.33 14.34
N ALA A 70 15.70 -16.83 14.00
CA ALA A 70 14.67 -16.00 13.39
C ALA A 70 13.82 -15.30 14.47
N SER A 71 14.47 -14.50 15.31
CA SER A 71 13.72 -13.49 16.07
C SER A 71 13.05 -12.59 15.03
N LEU A 72 11.72 -12.57 14.97
CA LEU A 72 10.98 -11.66 14.10
C LEU A 72 11.48 -10.24 14.41
N ARG A 73 12.07 -9.59 13.41
CA ARG A 73 12.68 -8.26 13.56
C ARG A 73 11.69 -7.20 13.13
N ILE A 74 11.83 -6.02 13.73
CA ILE A 74 11.19 -4.83 13.20
C ILE A 74 11.97 -4.34 11.98
N GLU A 75 11.27 -3.90 10.95
CA GLU A 75 11.90 -3.31 9.77
C GLU A 75 12.18 -1.81 9.99
N PRO A 76 13.25 -1.27 9.40
CA PRO A 76 13.50 0.16 9.45
C PRO A 76 12.42 0.94 8.70
N ILE A 77 12.00 2.06 9.28
CA ILE A 77 11.10 3.04 8.66
C ILE A 77 11.73 4.44 8.80
N GLU A 78 11.54 5.31 7.82
CA GLU A 78 12.11 6.66 7.80
C GLU A 78 11.14 7.73 8.31
N THR A 79 9.85 7.48 8.17
CA THR A 79 8.79 8.42 8.56
C THR A 79 7.66 7.67 9.27
N ALA A 80 6.95 8.39 10.14
CA ALA A 80 5.76 7.89 10.80
C ALA A 80 4.76 9.06 10.97
N PRO A 81 3.49 8.89 10.60
CA PRO A 81 2.49 9.95 10.76
C PRO A 81 2.23 10.21 12.24
N VAL A 82 2.00 11.47 12.61
CA VAL A 82 1.58 11.80 13.98
C VAL A 82 0.08 11.59 14.12
N CYS A 83 -0.31 10.59 14.92
CA CYS A 83 -1.70 10.32 15.26
C CYS A 83 -2.11 11.18 16.48
N GLN A 84 -3.12 12.03 16.32
CA GLN A 84 -3.61 12.93 17.38
C GLN A 84 -4.85 12.37 18.07
N ARG A 85 -5.74 11.74 17.29
CA ARG A 85 -6.97 11.10 17.75
C ARG A 85 -6.85 9.60 17.62
N LEU A 86 -7.68 8.87 18.36
CA LEU A 86 -7.69 7.41 18.31
C LEU A 86 -7.99 6.87 16.90
N THR A 87 -8.89 7.52 16.16
CA THR A 87 -9.23 7.18 14.78
C THR A 87 -8.04 7.24 13.83
N ASP A 88 -7.07 8.11 14.11
CA ASP A 88 -5.92 8.29 13.22
C ASP A 88 -5.04 7.03 13.19
N TYR A 89 -5.00 6.25 14.28
CA TYR A 89 -4.31 4.95 14.34
C TYR A 89 -4.96 3.87 13.46
N TYR A 90 -6.24 4.03 13.13
CA TYR A 90 -6.95 3.14 12.22
C TYR A 90 -6.90 3.63 10.76
N GLY A 91 -6.41 4.84 10.50
CA GLY A 91 -6.28 5.39 9.16
C GLY A 91 -5.16 4.71 8.36
N LEU A 92 -5.30 4.71 7.03
CA LEU A 92 -4.33 4.08 6.12
C LEU A 92 -2.86 4.46 6.41
N PRO A 93 -2.49 5.74 6.64
CA PRO A 93 -1.10 6.09 6.93
C PRO A 93 -0.52 5.35 8.14
N ALA A 94 -1.28 5.22 9.22
CA ALA A 94 -0.84 4.49 10.41
C ALA A 94 -0.75 2.99 10.14
N ARG A 95 -1.72 2.42 9.42
CA ARG A 95 -1.71 1.00 9.03
C ARG A 95 -0.52 0.65 8.14
N LEU A 96 -0.14 1.51 7.19
CA LEU A 96 1.07 1.34 6.39
C LEU A 96 2.34 1.37 7.24
N THR A 97 2.43 2.28 8.22
CA THR A 97 3.56 2.32 9.16
C THR A 97 3.64 1.02 9.98
N VAL A 98 2.53 0.54 10.53
CA VAL A 98 2.48 -0.75 11.24
C VAL A 98 2.84 -1.91 10.32
N GLY A 99 2.27 -1.92 9.10
CA GLY A 99 2.53 -2.91 8.06
C GLY A 99 4.00 -3.04 7.70
N ARG A 100 4.67 -1.91 7.50
CA ARG A 100 6.11 -1.87 7.20
C ARG A 100 6.93 -2.29 8.41
N LEU A 101 6.66 -1.73 9.58
CA LEU A 101 7.44 -1.97 10.79
C LEU A 101 7.36 -3.43 11.28
N LEU A 102 6.19 -4.06 11.18
CA LEU A 102 5.91 -5.42 11.63
C LEU A 102 5.85 -6.41 10.46
N ARG A 103 6.50 -6.11 9.33
CA ARG A 103 6.36 -6.88 8.08
C ARG A 103 6.55 -8.38 8.27
N GLN A 104 7.66 -8.77 8.89
CA GLN A 104 7.98 -10.18 9.12
C GLN A 104 6.91 -10.90 9.95
N TYR A 105 6.36 -10.22 10.96
CA TYR A 105 5.29 -10.77 11.80
C TYR A 105 3.98 -10.93 11.01
N LEU A 106 3.59 -9.89 10.27
CA LEU A 106 2.34 -9.88 9.51
C LEU A 106 2.35 -10.90 8.36
N ASP A 107 3.47 -11.01 7.65
CA ASP A 107 3.65 -11.97 6.56
C ASP A 107 3.65 -13.42 7.08
N ALA A 108 4.28 -13.68 8.23
CA ALA A 108 4.26 -15.00 8.87
C ALA A 108 2.86 -15.43 9.32
N GLU A 109 2.04 -14.47 9.74
CA GLU A 109 0.67 -14.70 10.20
C GLU A 109 -0.39 -14.61 9.09
N GLY A 110 -0.02 -14.16 7.89
CA GLY A 110 -0.92 -14.00 6.74
C GLY A 110 -2.01 -12.94 6.95
N ILE A 111 -1.73 -11.90 7.74
CA ILE A 111 -2.71 -10.86 8.12
C ILE A 111 -2.23 -9.44 7.80
N THR A 112 -3.17 -8.53 7.61
CA THR A 112 -2.91 -7.09 7.47
C THR A 112 -2.77 -6.41 8.85
N ALA A 113 -2.24 -5.18 8.86
CA ALA A 113 -2.27 -4.35 10.08
C ALA A 113 -3.71 -4.00 10.47
N LEU A 114 -4.60 -3.79 9.50
CA LEU A 114 -6.04 -3.65 9.74
C LEU A 114 -6.61 -4.84 10.53
N GLU A 115 -6.31 -6.07 10.10
CA GLU A 115 -6.72 -7.29 10.79
C GLU A 115 -6.14 -7.39 12.21
N LEU A 116 -4.86 -7.04 12.38
CA LEU A 116 -4.18 -7.03 13.68
C LEU A 116 -4.79 -6.02 14.67
N LEU A 117 -5.10 -4.80 14.22
CA LEU A 117 -5.66 -3.73 15.06
C LEU A 117 -7.04 -4.07 15.63
N HIS A 118 -7.72 -5.05 15.03
CA HIS A 118 -9.01 -5.55 15.48
C HIS A 118 -8.93 -6.97 16.05
N ASP A 119 -7.74 -7.55 16.25
CA ASP A 119 -7.55 -8.87 16.86
C ASP A 119 -7.09 -8.73 18.31
N ALA A 120 -8.02 -8.86 19.25
CA ALA A 120 -7.72 -8.64 20.66
C ALA A 120 -6.70 -9.64 21.22
N LEU A 121 -6.63 -10.86 20.68
CA LEU A 121 -5.72 -11.88 21.17
C LEU A 121 -4.31 -11.66 20.61
N ARG A 122 -4.18 -11.50 19.29
CA ARG A 122 -2.89 -11.26 18.62
C ARG A 122 -2.27 -9.96 19.08
N LEU A 123 -3.05 -8.89 19.17
CA LEU A 123 -2.56 -7.60 19.65
C LEU A 123 -2.12 -7.66 21.12
N ARG A 124 -2.79 -8.46 21.97
CA ARG A 124 -2.34 -8.69 23.35
C ARG A 124 -1.04 -9.48 23.41
N ARG A 125 -0.88 -10.50 22.58
CA ARG A 125 0.37 -11.28 22.47
C ARG A 125 1.53 -10.39 22.02
N LEU A 126 1.33 -9.61 20.96
CA LEU A 126 2.32 -8.66 20.44
C LEU A 126 2.74 -7.64 21.50
N MET A 127 1.78 -7.03 22.20
CA MET A 127 2.09 -6.03 23.23
C MET A 127 2.70 -6.63 24.51
N GLY A 128 2.49 -7.92 24.75
CA GLY A 128 3.14 -8.67 25.82
C GLY A 128 4.58 -9.10 25.50
N ASP A 129 5.00 -9.03 24.22
CA ASP A 129 6.38 -9.30 23.81
C ASP A 129 7.29 -8.15 24.28
N TYR A 130 8.11 -8.45 25.29
CA TYR A 130 9.06 -7.50 25.89
C TYR A 130 10.20 -7.07 24.95
N SER A 131 10.32 -7.70 23.78
CA SER A 131 11.37 -7.40 22.80
C SER A 131 10.83 -6.64 21.58
N MET A 132 9.70 -7.05 21.00
CA MET A 132 9.22 -6.52 19.73
C MET A 132 8.44 -5.21 19.91
N ALA A 133 7.43 -5.19 20.79
CA ALA A 133 6.59 -4.02 20.97
C ALA A 133 7.37 -2.78 21.45
N PRO A 134 8.28 -2.87 22.46
CA PRO A 134 9.10 -1.73 22.86
C PRO A 134 10.00 -1.21 21.74
N LYS A 135 10.56 -2.08 20.89
CA LYS A 135 11.39 -1.67 19.75
C LYS A 135 10.56 -0.97 18.68
N ALA A 136 9.41 -1.54 18.33
CA ALA A 136 8.50 -0.98 17.33
C ALA A 136 8.01 0.41 17.74
N LEU A 137 7.46 0.53 18.96
CA LEU A 137 7.00 1.80 19.50
C LEU A 137 8.16 2.79 19.69
N GLY A 138 9.33 2.30 20.12
CA GLY A 138 10.57 3.05 20.23
C GLY A 138 10.97 3.75 18.94
N ARG A 139 10.88 3.05 17.81
CA ARG A 139 11.19 3.60 16.49
C ARG A 139 10.21 4.70 16.09
N VAL A 140 8.91 4.44 16.24
CA VAL A 140 7.85 5.43 15.92
C VAL A 140 7.97 6.67 16.82
N ALA A 141 8.24 6.47 18.12
CA ALA A 141 8.42 7.56 19.07
C ALA A 141 9.59 8.46 18.71
N GLY A 142 10.73 7.91 18.27
CA GLY A 142 11.87 8.71 17.82
C GLY A 142 11.52 9.63 16.64
N LEU A 143 10.86 9.08 15.63
CA LEU A 143 10.45 9.84 14.44
C LEU A 143 9.42 10.93 14.79
N GLN A 144 8.41 10.59 15.58
CA GLN A 144 7.38 11.54 15.98
C GLN A 144 7.89 12.59 16.97
N ALA A 145 8.82 12.24 17.87
CA ALA A 145 9.43 13.16 18.82
C ALA A 145 10.22 14.26 18.09
N GLN A 146 11.00 13.88 17.07
CA GLN A 146 11.71 14.83 16.22
C GLN A 146 10.74 15.74 15.46
N ALA A 147 9.69 15.19 14.86
CA ALA A 147 8.71 15.96 14.10
C ALA A 147 7.89 16.95 14.97
N LEU A 148 7.65 16.60 16.25
CA LEU A 148 6.84 17.40 17.17
C LEU A 148 7.66 18.31 18.09
N GLY A 149 8.98 18.16 18.13
CA GLY A 149 9.83 18.88 19.09
C GLY A 149 9.57 18.48 20.56
N VAL A 150 9.17 17.23 20.82
CA VAL A 150 8.90 16.70 22.17
C VAL A 150 9.93 15.64 22.57
N SER A 151 9.97 15.24 23.83
CA SER A 151 10.90 14.19 24.28
C SER A 151 10.47 12.80 23.80
N HIS A 152 11.46 11.92 23.55
CA HIS A 152 11.22 10.52 23.18
C HIS A 152 10.34 9.80 24.22
N SER A 153 10.62 9.98 25.51
CA SER A 153 9.84 9.37 26.61
C SER A 153 8.38 9.82 26.59
N GLN A 154 8.12 11.13 26.43
CA GLN A 154 6.76 11.65 26.37
C GLN A 154 5.97 11.04 25.21
N ARG A 155 6.64 10.83 24.07
CA ARG A 155 6.02 10.21 22.89
C ARG A 155 5.81 8.71 23.06
N MET A 156 6.75 8.00 23.70
CA MET A 156 6.59 6.60 24.08
C MET A 156 5.37 6.39 24.97
N ASP A 157 5.21 7.20 26.02
CA ASP A 157 4.07 7.11 26.94
C ASP A 157 2.73 7.38 26.24
N ALA A 158 2.72 8.29 25.27
CA ALA A 158 1.54 8.55 24.44
C ALA A 158 1.19 7.36 23.55
N LEU A 159 2.20 6.69 22.96
CA LEU A 159 1.99 5.52 22.11
C LEU A 159 1.52 4.30 22.89
N TYR A 160 2.05 4.03 24.09
CA TYR A 160 1.55 2.94 24.93
C TYR A 160 0.09 3.17 25.36
N ARG A 161 -0.26 4.39 25.77
CA ARG A 161 -1.65 4.74 26.08
C ARG A 161 -2.59 4.55 24.88
N ALA A 162 -2.11 4.88 23.68
CA ALA A 162 -2.86 4.63 22.46
C ALA A 162 -3.00 3.13 22.17
N ALA A 163 -1.93 2.34 22.33
CA ALA A 163 -1.96 0.88 22.16
C ALA A 163 -2.97 0.22 23.10
N ASP A 164 -3.03 0.64 24.37
CA ASP A 164 -4.03 0.17 25.33
C ASP A 164 -5.46 0.51 24.88
N ALA A 165 -5.67 1.70 24.31
CA ALA A 165 -6.96 2.10 23.77
C ALA A 165 -7.35 1.26 22.54
N VAL A 166 -6.41 1.01 21.63
CA VAL A 166 -6.61 0.13 20.47
C VAL A 166 -6.97 -1.28 20.93
N GLN A 167 -6.29 -1.84 21.94
CA GLN A 167 -6.62 -3.17 22.49
C GLN A 167 -8.04 -3.25 23.05
N ARG A 168 -8.50 -2.21 23.77
CA ARG A 168 -9.89 -2.15 24.24
C ARG A 168 -10.88 -2.13 23.08
N TRP A 169 -10.57 -1.39 22.02
CA TRP A 169 -11.42 -1.32 20.82
C TRP A 169 -11.38 -2.59 19.97
N ALA A 170 -10.23 -3.27 19.89
CA ALA A 170 -10.12 -4.59 19.26
C ALA A 170 -11.10 -5.57 19.92
N HIS A 171 -11.14 -5.61 21.26
CA HIS A 171 -12.11 -6.43 21.99
C HIS A 171 -13.57 -5.99 21.73
N LYS A 172 -13.83 -4.68 21.71
CA LYS A 172 -15.17 -4.11 21.51
C LYS A 172 -15.73 -4.38 20.10
N THR A 173 -14.88 -4.32 19.08
CA THR A 173 -15.25 -4.62 17.69
C THR A 173 -15.47 -6.12 17.50
N GLN A 174 -14.57 -6.95 18.03
CA GLN A 174 -14.65 -8.41 17.95
C GLN A 174 -15.89 -9.01 18.65
N THR A 175 -16.36 -8.39 19.73
CA THR A 175 -17.55 -8.85 20.47
C THR A 175 -18.87 -8.31 19.93
N ARG A 176 -18.83 -7.33 19.01
CA ARG A 176 -20.03 -6.74 18.41
C ARG A 176 -20.57 -7.67 17.31
N ARG A 177 -21.70 -8.30 17.59
CA ARG A 177 -22.41 -9.16 16.63
C ARG A 177 -23.04 -8.32 15.52
N GLY A 178 -23.21 -8.91 14.34
CA GLY A 178 -23.94 -8.28 13.23
C GLY A 178 -23.10 -7.39 12.32
N LEU A 179 -21.86 -7.04 12.69
CA LEU A 179 -21.04 -6.12 11.88
C LEU A 179 -20.73 -6.67 10.49
N VAL A 180 -20.26 -7.91 10.42
CA VAL A 180 -19.91 -8.54 9.13
C VAL A 180 -21.16 -8.76 8.29
N GLN A 181 -22.25 -9.29 8.88
CA GLN A 181 -23.51 -9.49 8.14
C GLN A 181 -24.08 -8.16 7.62
N ALA A 182 -23.95 -7.07 8.37
CA ALA A 182 -24.42 -5.76 7.93
C ALA A 182 -23.55 -5.19 6.80
N LEU A 183 -22.22 -5.36 6.88
CA LEU A 183 -21.29 -5.00 5.81
C LEU A 183 -21.56 -5.79 4.53
N GLU A 184 -21.74 -7.10 4.64
CA GLU A 184 -22.07 -8.00 3.53
C GLU A 184 -23.46 -7.74 2.93
N ARG A 185 -24.37 -7.06 3.64
CA ARG A 185 -25.70 -6.77 3.11
C ARG A 185 -25.75 -5.39 2.43
N ASP A 186 -25.33 -4.34 3.14
CA ASP A 186 -25.53 -2.96 2.70
C ASP A 186 -24.24 -2.11 2.76
N GLY A 187 -23.05 -2.74 2.84
CA GLY A 187 -21.78 -2.02 2.94
C GLY A 187 -21.65 -1.23 4.25
N VAL A 188 -20.90 -0.14 4.21
CA VAL A 188 -20.70 0.76 5.36
C VAL A 188 -22.01 1.38 5.86
N PRO A 189 -22.98 1.77 5.01
CA PRO A 189 -24.32 2.14 5.46
C PRO A 189 -25.00 1.06 6.33
N GLY A 190 -24.83 -0.21 5.96
CA GLY A 190 -25.30 -1.34 6.76
C GLY A 190 -24.66 -1.39 8.13
N VAL A 191 -23.33 -1.27 8.21
CA VAL A 191 -22.60 -1.20 9.48
C VAL A 191 -23.13 -0.06 10.34
N ARG A 192 -23.31 1.13 9.78
CA ARG A 192 -23.84 2.29 10.50
C ARG A 192 -25.24 2.02 11.08
N SER A 193 -26.10 1.31 10.34
CA SER A 193 -27.47 1.01 10.77
C SER A 193 -27.57 0.11 12.00
N VAL A 194 -26.55 -0.72 12.26
CA VAL A 194 -26.51 -1.64 13.41
C VAL A 194 -25.76 -1.07 14.62
N LEU A 195 -25.25 0.16 14.53
CA LEU A 195 -24.61 0.87 15.63
C LEU A 195 -25.63 1.67 16.45
N PRO A 196 -25.32 2.02 17.72
CA PRO A 196 -26.14 2.94 18.49
C PRO A 196 -26.30 4.29 17.77
N GLN A 197 -27.48 4.89 17.84
CA GLN A 197 -27.76 6.18 17.17
C GLN A 197 -26.89 7.33 17.70
N ASP A 198 -26.41 7.23 18.93
CA ASP A 198 -25.53 8.17 19.61
C ASP A 198 -24.03 7.85 19.44
N ALA A 199 -23.68 6.88 18.58
CA ALA A 199 -22.30 6.57 18.29
C ALA A 199 -21.60 7.78 17.64
N SER A 200 -20.49 8.22 18.25
CA SER A 200 -19.67 9.28 17.67
C SER A 200 -19.07 8.88 16.32
N ASP A 201 -18.77 9.85 15.46
CA ASP A 201 -18.13 9.60 14.16
C ASP A 201 -16.85 8.76 14.29
N GLY A 202 -16.08 8.99 15.36
CA GLY A 202 -14.89 8.20 15.63
C GLY A 202 -15.18 6.75 16.01
N ALA A 203 -16.26 6.50 16.75
CA ALA A 203 -16.71 5.14 17.02
C ALA A 203 -17.19 4.45 15.74
N VAL A 204 -17.96 5.15 14.90
CA VAL A 204 -18.43 4.65 13.59
C VAL A 204 -17.24 4.25 12.73
N ALA A 205 -16.22 5.12 12.60
CA ALA A 205 -15.02 4.82 11.83
C ALA A 205 -14.29 3.55 12.32
N ILE A 206 -14.09 3.41 13.65
CA ILE A 206 -13.43 2.23 14.23
C ILE A 206 -14.27 0.96 14.02
N TYR A 207 -15.59 1.04 14.16
CA TYR A 207 -16.47 -0.10 13.89
C TYR A 207 -16.50 -0.50 12.43
N THR A 208 -16.45 0.46 11.50
CA THR A 208 -16.33 0.19 10.07
C THR A 208 -15.01 -0.52 9.76
N SER A 209 -13.87 -0.01 10.26
CA SER A 209 -12.58 -0.70 10.14
C SER A 209 -12.63 -2.11 10.73
N GLY A 210 -13.30 -2.28 11.87
CA GLY A 210 -13.50 -3.59 12.49
C GLY A 210 -14.35 -4.53 11.66
N ALA A 211 -15.42 -4.06 11.03
CA ALA A 211 -16.27 -4.85 10.15
C ALA A 211 -15.46 -5.37 8.95
N VAL A 212 -14.67 -4.50 8.29
CA VAL A 212 -13.79 -4.90 7.18
C VAL A 212 -12.71 -5.88 7.65
N ALA A 213 -12.07 -5.62 8.78
CA ALA A 213 -11.06 -6.52 9.36
C ALA A 213 -11.63 -7.91 9.66
N HIS A 214 -12.84 -7.99 10.22
CA HIS A 214 -13.49 -9.26 10.53
C HIS A 214 -14.00 -9.98 9.29
N TYR A 215 -14.44 -9.25 8.26
CA TYR A 215 -14.78 -9.81 6.95
C TYR A 215 -13.56 -10.46 6.29
N LEU A 216 -12.41 -9.78 6.28
CA LEU A 216 -11.16 -10.31 5.71
C LEU A 216 -10.67 -11.60 6.38
N ARG A 217 -10.96 -11.81 7.67
CA ARG A 217 -10.60 -13.05 8.38
C ARG A 217 -11.38 -14.28 7.91
N LEU A 218 -12.50 -14.08 7.21
CA LEU A 218 -13.29 -15.17 6.64
C LEU A 218 -12.76 -15.59 5.26
N CYS A 219 -11.91 -14.77 4.66
CA CYS A 219 -11.24 -15.05 3.40
C CYS A 219 -9.96 -15.87 3.65
N GLY A 220 -9.54 -16.66 2.66
CA GLY A 220 -8.30 -17.40 2.69
C GLY A 220 -7.10 -16.52 2.39
N ASP A 221 -6.50 -16.73 1.23
CA ASP A 221 -5.23 -16.09 0.87
C ASP A 221 -5.39 -14.63 0.41
N TRP A 222 -4.27 -14.03 -0.04
CA TRP A 222 -4.27 -12.64 -0.51
C TRP A 222 -5.15 -12.41 -1.73
N ASP A 223 -5.29 -13.39 -2.63
CA ASP A 223 -6.12 -13.25 -3.83
C ASP A 223 -7.59 -13.18 -3.41
N GLU A 224 -8.04 -14.12 -2.57
CA GLU A 224 -9.41 -14.15 -2.06
C GLU A 224 -9.76 -12.89 -1.26
N LYS A 225 -8.84 -12.40 -0.42
CA LYS A 225 -9.02 -11.15 0.34
C LYS A 225 -9.22 -9.94 -0.56
N VAL A 226 -8.41 -9.80 -1.61
CA VAL A 226 -8.51 -8.65 -2.53
C VAL A 226 -9.78 -8.73 -3.38
N VAL A 227 -10.14 -9.92 -3.87
CA VAL A 227 -11.39 -10.14 -4.60
C VAL A 227 -12.58 -9.76 -3.73
N ALA A 228 -12.62 -10.23 -2.48
CA ALA A 228 -13.71 -9.93 -1.55
C ALA A 228 -13.84 -8.42 -1.25
N LEU A 229 -12.71 -7.71 -1.12
CA LEU A 229 -12.71 -6.25 -0.95
C LEU A 229 -13.17 -5.53 -2.22
N ALA A 230 -12.77 -6.00 -3.40
CA ALA A 230 -13.16 -5.38 -4.66
C ALA A 230 -14.65 -5.57 -4.95
N GLU A 231 -15.22 -6.73 -4.61
CA GLU A 231 -16.66 -6.98 -4.65
C GLU A 231 -17.43 -6.10 -3.66
N LEU A 232 -16.86 -5.86 -2.47
CA LEU A 232 -17.42 -4.93 -1.49
C LEU A 232 -17.40 -3.48 -2.00
N ALA A 233 -16.28 -3.05 -2.58
CA ALA A 233 -16.10 -1.71 -3.15
C ALA A 233 -17.05 -1.41 -4.32
N ALA A 234 -17.40 -2.42 -5.11
CA ALA A 234 -18.28 -2.29 -6.27
C ALA A 234 -19.76 -2.00 -5.91
N ARG A 235 -20.13 -2.00 -4.62
CA ARG A 235 -21.51 -1.82 -4.16
C ARG A 235 -21.98 -0.38 -4.16
N ASP A 236 -21.11 0.54 -3.80
CA ASP A 236 -21.39 1.98 -3.82
C ASP A 236 -20.11 2.78 -4.02
N ASP A 237 -20.24 3.98 -4.59
CA ASP A 237 -19.12 4.91 -4.84
C ASP A 237 -18.78 5.77 -3.60
N GLY A 238 -19.27 5.40 -2.41
CA GLY A 238 -19.21 6.20 -1.18
C GLY A 238 -18.28 5.61 -0.12
N ASP A 239 -18.78 5.59 1.13
CA ASP A 239 -18.01 5.15 2.30
C ASP A 239 -17.49 3.70 2.15
N THR A 240 -18.22 2.83 1.44
CA THR A 240 -17.80 1.43 1.25
C THR A 240 -16.62 1.32 0.30
N LEU A 241 -16.65 2.02 -0.83
CA LEU A 241 -15.52 2.13 -1.73
C LEU A 241 -14.30 2.68 -0.99
N ALA A 242 -14.44 3.76 -0.22
CA ALA A 242 -13.33 4.34 0.52
C ALA A 242 -12.72 3.37 1.57
N ALA A 243 -13.56 2.62 2.29
CA ALA A 243 -13.09 1.64 3.27
C ALA A 243 -12.36 0.46 2.59
N ALA A 244 -12.90 -0.04 1.47
CA ALA A 244 -12.34 -1.15 0.73
C ALA A 244 -11.05 -0.75 -0.03
N ASP A 245 -11.02 0.41 -0.70
CA ASP A 245 -9.83 0.96 -1.36
C ASP A 245 -8.67 1.09 -0.37
N GLY A 246 -8.93 1.63 0.83
CA GLY A 246 -7.92 1.70 1.88
C GLY A 246 -7.40 0.34 2.36
N ALA A 247 -8.22 -0.72 2.33
CA ALA A 247 -7.78 -2.07 2.70
C ALA A 247 -7.01 -2.74 1.54
N ILE A 248 -7.46 -2.57 0.29
CA ILE A 248 -6.74 -3.03 -0.91
C ILE A 248 -5.36 -2.38 -0.97
N ALA A 249 -5.29 -1.05 -0.79
CA ALA A 249 -4.05 -0.29 -0.77
C ALA A 249 -3.04 -0.83 0.25
N GLU A 250 -3.51 -1.23 1.45
CA GLU A 250 -2.67 -1.82 2.48
C GLU A 250 -2.13 -3.21 2.09
N ILE A 251 -2.98 -4.07 1.50
CA ILE A 251 -2.55 -5.37 0.99
C ILE A 251 -1.49 -5.17 -0.10
N LEU A 252 -1.72 -4.27 -1.07
CA LEU A 252 -0.80 -4.04 -2.18
C LEU A 252 0.51 -3.31 -1.78
N ASP A 253 0.58 -2.70 -0.57
CA ASP A 253 1.86 -2.24 0.01
C ASP A 253 2.72 -3.42 0.52
N THR A 254 2.16 -4.61 0.65
CA THR A 254 2.87 -5.81 1.12
C THR A 254 3.64 -6.47 -0.03
N PRO A 255 4.98 -6.60 0.04
CA PRO A 255 5.79 -7.21 -1.02
C PRO A 255 5.39 -8.65 -1.37
N ASP A 256 5.04 -9.47 -0.39
CA ASP A 256 4.58 -10.84 -0.61
C ASP A 256 3.23 -10.88 -1.35
N ALA A 257 2.24 -10.14 -0.85
CA ALA A 257 0.91 -10.08 -1.44
C ALA A 257 0.96 -9.56 -2.88
N ILE A 258 1.67 -8.44 -3.13
CA ILE A 258 1.72 -7.87 -4.49
C ILE A 258 2.41 -8.80 -5.48
N ARG A 259 3.49 -9.49 -5.08
CA ARG A 259 4.17 -10.48 -5.92
C ARG A 259 3.24 -11.61 -6.33
N ARG A 260 2.43 -12.11 -5.40
CA ARG A 260 1.43 -13.16 -5.69
C ARG A 260 0.32 -12.63 -6.60
N ILE A 261 -0.16 -11.42 -6.36
CA ILE A 261 -1.26 -10.82 -7.13
C ILE A 261 -0.85 -10.51 -8.57
N VAL A 262 0.34 -9.95 -8.80
CA VAL A 262 0.83 -9.69 -10.17
C VAL A 262 1.63 -10.86 -10.75
N ASP A 263 1.65 -12.01 -10.07
CA ASP A 263 2.42 -13.22 -10.43
C ASP A 263 3.88 -12.90 -10.83
N TRP A 264 4.55 -12.10 -9.99
CA TRP A 264 5.90 -11.62 -10.23
C TRP A 264 6.91 -12.31 -9.30
N HIS A 265 7.87 -12.98 -9.91
CA HIS A 265 8.97 -13.67 -9.25
C HIS A 265 10.30 -12.99 -9.56
N PRO A 266 10.88 -12.17 -8.66
CA PRO A 266 12.09 -11.39 -8.95
C PRO A 266 13.34 -12.20 -9.32
N HIS A 267 13.34 -13.51 -9.06
CA HIS A 267 14.43 -14.42 -9.42
C HIS A 267 14.26 -15.01 -10.84
N LEU A 268 13.03 -15.02 -11.35
CA LEU A 268 12.69 -15.59 -12.67
C LEU A 268 12.43 -14.48 -13.68
N ASP A 269 11.74 -13.43 -13.26
CA ASP A 269 11.27 -12.33 -14.08
C ASP A 269 12.13 -11.08 -13.93
N GLY A 270 12.12 -10.24 -14.96
CA GLY A 270 12.68 -8.90 -14.89
C GLY A 270 11.84 -7.96 -14.02
N LEU A 271 12.43 -6.84 -13.63
CA LEU A 271 11.75 -5.79 -12.85
C LEU A 271 10.62 -5.14 -13.66
N GLU A 272 10.79 -5.02 -14.97
CA GLU A 272 9.81 -4.46 -15.89
C GLU A 272 8.47 -5.20 -15.83
N THR A 273 8.47 -6.52 -15.73
CA THR A 273 7.23 -7.33 -15.65
C THR A 273 6.42 -6.93 -14.43
N GLY A 274 7.08 -6.87 -13.26
CA GLY A 274 6.45 -6.43 -12.02
C GLY A 274 5.92 -5.00 -12.14
N LEU A 275 6.75 -4.07 -12.62
CA LEU A 275 6.37 -2.66 -12.76
C LEU A 275 5.21 -2.45 -13.74
N GLN A 276 5.17 -3.18 -14.86
CA GLN A 276 4.06 -3.14 -15.82
C GLN A 276 2.76 -3.60 -15.16
N GLY A 277 2.79 -4.71 -14.41
CA GLY A 277 1.63 -5.16 -13.65
C GLY A 277 1.10 -4.10 -12.68
N LEU A 278 1.99 -3.44 -11.93
CA LEU A 278 1.61 -2.35 -11.02
C LEU A 278 1.01 -1.15 -11.76
N ILE A 279 1.56 -0.77 -12.90
CA ILE A 279 1.07 0.34 -13.73
C ILE A 279 -0.34 0.02 -14.26
N GLN A 280 -0.55 -1.20 -14.78
CA GLN A 280 -1.85 -1.62 -15.29
C GLN A 280 -2.92 -1.61 -14.19
N LEU A 281 -2.60 -2.09 -12.99
CA LEU A 281 -3.49 -2.00 -11.82
C LEU A 281 -3.76 -0.55 -11.42
N ALA A 282 -2.75 0.32 -11.41
CA ALA A 282 -2.87 1.71 -10.98
C ALA A 282 -3.70 2.58 -11.96
N GLN A 283 -3.61 2.31 -13.26
CA GLN A 283 -4.37 3.04 -14.28
C GLN A 283 -5.72 2.40 -14.60
N GLY A 284 -5.94 1.13 -14.23
CA GLY A 284 -7.11 0.39 -14.70
C GLY A 284 -7.09 0.15 -16.21
N GLN A 285 -5.89 0.06 -16.80
CA GLN A 285 -5.68 -0.04 -18.25
C GLN A 285 -4.70 -1.17 -18.55
N GLY A 286 -4.75 -1.70 -19.77
CA GLY A 286 -3.84 -2.74 -20.24
C GLY A 286 -4.52 -3.72 -21.17
N ASP A 287 -3.76 -4.24 -22.12
CA ASP A 287 -4.20 -5.29 -23.03
C ASP A 287 -3.96 -6.67 -22.39
N GLY A 288 -4.89 -7.61 -22.60
CA GLY A 288 -4.78 -8.98 -22.12
C GLY A 288 -5.30 -9.21 -20.70
N ALA A 289 -5.39 -10.48 -20.33
CA ALA A 289 -5.83 -10.89 -18.99
C ALA A 289 -4.73 -10.65 -17.95
N MET A 290 -5.12 -10.21 -16.75
CA MET A 290 -4.22 -10.22 -15.61
C MET A 290 -3.97 -11.66 -15.14
N PRO A 291 -2.82 -11.93 -14.50
CA PRO A 291 -2.44 -13.30 -14.13
C PRO A 291 -3.31 -13.89 -13.01
N THR A 292 -3.95 -13.05 -12.19
CA THR A 292 -4.78 -13.48 -11.07
C THR A 292 -6.15 -12.81 -11.10
N ARG A 293 -7.13 -13.43 -10.40
CA ARG A 293 -8.48 -12.87 -10.27
C ARG A 293 -8.45 -11.57 -9.47
N ALA A 294 -7.63 -11.47 -8.42
CA ALA A 294 -7.44 -10.24 -7.67
C ALA A 294 -6.95 -9.11 -8.57
N ALA A 295 -5.91 -9.36 -9.37
CA ALA A 295 -5.37 -8.35 -10.27
C ALA A 295 -6.39 -7.91 -11.33
N GLU A 296 -7.13 -8.86 -11.93
CA GLU A 296 -8.17 -8.55 -12.91
C GLU A 296 -9.27 -7.67 -12.29
N THR A 297 -9.72 -8.04 -11.08
CA THR A 297 -10.80 -7.33 -10.39
C THR A 297 -10.36 -5.93 -9.95
N VAL A 298 -9.14 -5.77 -9.43
CA VAL A 298 -8.59 -4.46 -9.07
C VAL A 298 -8.42 -3.57 -10.30
N ARG A 299 -7.92 -4.11 -11.43
CA ARG A 299 -7.80 -3.37 -12.68
C ARG A 299 -9.16 -2.85 -13.16
N ALA A 300 -10.17 -3.72 -13.18
CA ALA A 300 -11.52 -3.35 -13.58
C ALA A 300 -12.14 -2.30 -12.65
N LEU A 301 -11.88 -2.42 -11.34
CA LEU A 301 -12.37 -1.48 -10.33
C LEU A 301 -11.67 -0.12 -10.44
N ALA A 302 -10.36 -0.10 -10.66
CA ALA A 302 -9.59 1.12 -10.92
C ALA A 302 -10.08 1.85 -12.18
N ALA A 303 -10.41 1.10 -13.25
CA ALA A 303 -10.95 1.67 -14.48
C ALA A 303 -12.29 2.38 -14.28
N ARG A 304 -13.14 1.83 -13.40
CA ARG A 304 -14.51 2.31 -13.16
C ARG A 304 -14.61 3.38 -12.07
N GLN A 305 -13.87 3.21 -10.98
CA GLN A 305 -14.01 3.99 -9.74
C GLN A 305 -12.69 4.67 -9.29
N GLY A 306 -11.58 4.46 -10.01
CA GLY A 306 -10.31 5.18 -9.82
C GLY A 306 -9.41 4.69 -8.68
N LEU A 307 -9.97 4.12 -7.60
CA LEU A 307 -9.24 3.59 -6.42
C LEU A 307 -8.07 4.50 -5.97
N PRO A 308 -8.34 5.74 -5.54
CA PRO A 308 -7.29 6.74 -5.33
C PRO A 308 -6.21 6.32 -4.33
N GLN A 309 -6.55 5.61 -3.25
CA GLN A 309 -5.58 5.16 -2.26
C GLN A 309 -4.72 4.03 -2.81
N THR A 310 -5.33 3.03 -3.44
CA THR A 310 -4.62 1.91 -4.08
C THR A 310 -3.71 2.41 -5.20
N ARG A 311 -4.21 3.30 -6.06
CA ARG A 311 -3.44 3.93 -7.13
C ARG A 311 -2.21 4.66 -6.58
N SER A 312 -2.36 5.40 -5.49
CA SER A 312 -1.23 6.09 -4.85
C SER A 312 -0.14 5.12 -4.37
N ILE A 313 -0.52 3.98 -3.77
CA ILE A 313 0.44 2.97 -3.30
C ILE A 313 1.16 2.30 -4.46
N LEU A 314 0.42 1.92 -5.50
CA LEU A 314 1.00 1.27 -6.67
C LEU A 314 1.99 2.20 -7.39
N LEU A 315 1.64 3.47 -7.58
CA LEU A 315 2.53 4.45 -8.22
C LEU A 315 3.78 4.75 -7.37
N ASP A 316 3.66 4.80 -6.03
CA ASP A 316 4.83 4.93 -5.14
C ASP A 316 5.79 3.74 -5.27
N ARG A 317 5.27 2.51 -5.43
CA ARG A 317 6.10 1.33 -5.69
C ARG A 317 6.78 1.40 -7.05
N VAL A 318 6.08 1.89 -8.07
CA VAL A 318 6.65 2.08 -9.41
C VAL A 318 7.77 3.11 -9.39
N ASP A 319 7.57 4.25 -8.72
CA ASP A 319 8.61 5.28 -8.53
C ASP A 319 9.85 4.69 -7.83
N ARG A 320 9.66 3.97 -6.72
CA ARG A 320 10.78 3.30 -6.01
C ARG A 320 11.50 2.28 -6.87
N GLY A 321 10.76 1.49 -7.65
CA GLY A 321 11.36 0.52 -8.58
C GLY A 321 12.19 1.19 -9.66
N LEU A 322 11.67 2.26 -10.28
CA LEU A 322 12.37 3.01 -11.32
C LEU A 322 13.65 3.70 -10.82
N ARG A 323 13.65 4.17 -9.57
CA ARG A 323 14.86 4.74 -8.92
C ARG A 323 15.95 3.72 -8.63
N GLY A 324 15.64 2.43 -8.61
CA GLY A 324 16.63 1.38 -8.43
C GLY A 324 17.70 1.41 -9.52
N VAL A 325 18.85 0.80 -9.24
CA VAL A 325 19.97 0.69 -10.19
C VAL A 325 20.06 -0.69 -10.83
N GLN A 326 19.24 -1.65 -10.39
CA GLN A 326 19.19 -2.97 -11.03
C GLN A 326 18.69 -2.84 -12.47
N PRO A 327 19.19 -3.66 -13.41
CA PRO A 327 18.64 -3.74 -14.76
C PRO A 327 17.13 -3.94 -14.74
N LEU A 328 16.43 -3.37 -15.73
CA LEU A 328 15.01 -3.68 -15.90
C LEU A 328 14.89 -5.15 -16.26
N ARG A 329 15.55 -5.60 -17.33
CA ARG A 329 15.53 -6.99 -17.76
C ARG A 329 16.62 -7.83 -17.11
N ARG A 330 16.29 -9.07 -16.76
CA ARG A 330 17.21 -9.99 -16.05
C ARG A 330 18.47 -10.32 -16.85
N GLU A 331 18.37 -10.45 -18.17
CA GLU A 331 19.47 -10.91 -19.03
C GLU A 331 20.51 -9.82 -19.35
N GLY A 332 20.30 -8.58 -18.89
CA GLY A 332 21.22 -7.47 -19.17
C GLY A 332 21.17 -7.08 -20.65
N GLY A 333 20.13 -6.31 -21.02
CA GLY A 333 19.87 -5.91 -22.39
C GLY A 333 18.38 -5.70 -22.62
N GLY A 334 18.04 -4.81 -23.55
CA GLY A 334 16.63 -4.47 -23.83
C GLY A 334 15.98 -3.56 -22.78
N ASP A 335 16.79 -2.89 -21.95
CA ASP A 335 16.32 -1.93 -20.95
C ASP A 335 15.68 -0.69 -21.60
N GLU A 336 16.11 -0.34 -22.82
CA GLU A 336 15.52 0.73 -23.63
C GLU A 336 14.05 0.41 -23.96
N GLU A 337 13.77 -0.78 -24.50
CA GLU A 337 12.42 -1.23 -24.84
C GLU A 337 11.57 -1.45 -23.58
N ALA A 338 12.18 -1.98 -22.52
CA ALA A 338 11.50 -2.13 -21.24
C ALA A 338 11.07 -0.76 -20.67
N LEU A 339 11.97 0.22 -20.67
CA LEU A 339 11.66 1.58 -20.23
C LEU A 339 10.62 2.24 -21.14
N ALA A 340 10.70 2.04 -22.46
CA ALA A 340 9.71 2.54 -23.40
C ALA A 340 8.30 2.04 -23.05
N ALA A 341 8.14 0.74 -22.80
CA ALA A 341 6.86 0.16 -22.40
C ALA A 341 6.34 0.72 -21.06
N LEU A 342 7.22 0.93 -20.09
CA LEU A 342 6.87 1.53 -18.80
C LEU A 342 6.44 3.00 -18.95
N VAL A 343 7.14 3.78 -19.77
CA VAL A 343 6.76 5.18 -20.07
C VAL A 343 5.39 5.23 -20.70
N GLN A 344 5.12 4.38 -21.70
CA GLN A 344 3.81 4.32 -22.36
C GLN A 344 2.66 4.07 -21.38
N GLY A 345 2.82 3.13 -20.44
CA GLY A 345 1.81 2.88 -19.41
C GLY A 345 1.63 4.01 -18.37
N LEU A 346 2.59 4.93 -18.27
CA LEU A 346 2.55 6.05 -17.33
C LEU A 346 2.08 7.37 -17.98
N ILE A 347 1.90 7.41 -19.30
CA ILE A 347 1.42 8.60 -20.01
C ILE A 347 -0.03 8.88 -19.59
N SER A 348 -0.31 10.14 -19.23
CA SER A 348 -1.65 10.67 -19.10
C SER A 348 -1.92 11.72 -20.18
N PRO A 349 -3.19 12.11 -20.43
CA PRO A 349 -3.52 13.13 -21.43
C PRO A 349 -2.64 14.38 -21.42
N GLY A 350 -2.35 14.93 -20.23
CA GLY A 350 -1.54 16.12 -20.08
C GLY A 350 -0.25 15.93 -19.29
N GLY A 351 0.30 14.72 -19.21
CA GLY A 351 1.60 14.51 -18.57
C GLY A 351 1.99 13.06 -18.33
N ILE A 352 2.61 12.85 -17.18
CA ILE A 352 2.95 11.53 -16.65
C ILE A 352 2.33 11.41 -15.27
N VAL A 353 1.72 10.26 -15.00
CA VAL A 353 1.14 9.95 -13.69
C VAL A 353 2.21 9.81 -12.61
N GLY A 354 1.91 10.20 -11.37
CA GLY A 354 2.86 10.10 -10.24
C GLY A 354 3.72 11.35 -10.00
N GLY A 355 3.54 12.41 -10.80
CA GLY A 355 4.03 13.75 -10.46
C GLY A 355 5.55 13.93 -10.53
N PRO A 356 6.10 14.92 -9.79
CA PRO A 356 7.51 15.32 -9.92
C PRO A 356 8.52 14.21 -9.61
N THR A 357 8.20 13.37 -8.63
CA THR A 357 9.04 12.24 -8.22
C THR A 357 9.14 11.20 -9.33
N MET A 358 8.02 10.86 -9.97
CA MET A 358 8.00 9.92 -11.09
C MET A 358 8.77 10.45 -12.30
N ALA A 359 8.60 11.73 -12.65
CA ALA A 359 9.33 12.35 -13.75
C ALA A 359 10.85 12.29 -13.54
N ALA A 360 11.30 12.56 -12.32
CA ALA A 360 12.71 12.41 -11.95
C ALA A 360 13.18 10.94 -11.98
N ALA A 361 12.35 10.00 -11.50
CA ALA A 361 12.68 8.58 -11.52
C ALA A 361 12.84 8.06 -12.96
N LEU A 362 11.94 8.43 -13.88
CA LEU A 362 12.04 8.12 -15.30
C LEU A 362 13.28 8.73 -15.94
N THR A 363 13.62 9.97 -15.60
CA THR A 363 14.84 10.63 -16.11
C THR A 363 16.09 9.89 -15.64
N ARG A 364 16.17 9.53 -14.35
CA ARG A 364 17.30 8.75 -13.80
C ARG A 364 17.38 7.38 -14.46
N ARG A 365 16.25 6.70 -14.64
CA ARG A 365 16.21 5.40 -15.31
C ARG A 365 16.64 5.49 -16.76
N ALA A 366 16.23 6.53 -17.49
CA ALA A 366 16.67 6.76 -18.86
C ALA A 366 18.18 7.00 -18.97
N ARG A 367 18.81 7.57 -17.94
CA ARG A 367 20.28 7.72 -17.92
C ARG A 367 21.01 6.38 -17.95
N LEU A 368 20.45 5.39 -17.27
CA LEU A 368 20.98 4.03 -17.20
C LEU A 368 20.59 3.21 -18.44
N ALA A 369 19.30 3.22 -18.79
CA ALA A 369 18.74 2.33 -19.82
C ALA A 369 19.28 2.62 -21.22
N PHE A 370 19.56 3.90 -21.53
CA PHE A 370 20.06 4.34 -22.84
C PHE A 370 21.57 4.65 -22.85
N ALA A 371 22.29 4.28 -21.78
CA ALA A 371 23.73 4.51 -21.70
C ALA A 371 24.48 3.71 -22.78
N ALA A 372 25.43 4.35 -23.46
CA ALA A 372 26.30 3.70 -24.42
C ALA A 372 27.67 3.44 -23.76
N GLY A 373 27.83 2.27 -23.14
CA GLY A 373 29.06 1.89 -22.43
C GLY A 373 28.98 2.08 -20.92
N GLU A 374 30.09 2.43 -20.29
CA GLU A 374 30.20 2.54 -18.81
C GLU A 374 29.75 3.90 -18.25
N GLU A 375 29.47 4.88 -19.11
CA GLU A 375 29.04 6.23 -18.70
C GLU A 375 27.53 6.41 -18.86
N ASP A 376 26.87 6.80 -17.77
CA ASP A 376 25.49 7.26 -17.78
C ASP A 376 25.30 8.46 -18.72
N LEU A 377 24.15 8.53 -19.39
CA LEU A 377 23.78 9.73 -20.15
C LEU A 377 23.73 10.99 -19.27
N SER A 378 23.96 12.14 -19.90
CA SER A 378 23.67 13.43 -19.29
C SER A 378 22.17 13.57 -18.99
N VAL A 379 21.81 14.40 -18.01
CA VAL A 379 20.39 14.69 -17.71
C VAL A 379 19.69 15.30 -18.92
N ALA A 380 20.37 16.16 -19.68
CA ALA A 380 19.79 16.79 -20.87
C ALA A 380 19.43 15.75 -21.94
N ASP A 381 20.31 14.76 -22.18
CA ASP A 381 20.08 13.71 -23.17
C ASP A 381 19.03 12.70 -22.68
N ALA A 382 19.05 12.34 -21.40
CA ALA A 382 18.02 11.47 -20.82
C ALA A 382 16.63 12.09 -20.91
N VAL A 383 16.50 13.40 -20.66
CA VAL A 383 15.23 14.13 -20.88
C VAL A 383 14.80 14.05 -22.35
N ALA A 384 15.74 14.18 -23.30
CA ALA A 384 15.45 14.05 -24.72
C ALA A 384 14.94 12.63 -25.07
N ARG A 385 15.55 11.58 -24.48
CA ARG A 385 15.12 10.19 -24.65
C ARG A 385 13.71 9.96 -24.12
N VAL A 386 13.40 10.42 -22.92
CA VAL A 386 12.03 10.29 -22.36
C VAL A 386 11.01 11.05 -23.20
N LEU A 387 11.32 12.28 -23.65
CA LEU A 387 10.43 13.04 -24.52
C LEU A 387 10.15 12.35 -25.86
N ALA A 388 11.14 11.64 -26.41
CA ALA A 388 10.99 10.88 -27.65
C ALA A 388 10.05 9.68 -27.50
N LEU A 389 9.88 9.17 -26.27
CA LEU A 389 8.95 8.09 -25.94
C LEU A 389 7.51 8.56 -25.70
N ILE A 390 7.24 9.88 -25.69
CA ILE A 390 5.92 10.43 -25.41
C ILE A 390 5.34 10.98 -26.73
N ASP A 391 4.18 10.50 -27.14
CA ASP A 391 3.61 10.85 -28.45
C ASP A 391 2.83 12.18 -28.44
N PHE A 392 2.22 12.52 -27.32
CA PHE A 392 1.32 13.68 -27.21
C PHE A 392 2.07 14.95 -26.76
N PRO A 393 1.92 16.08 -27.48
CA PRO A 393 2.52 17.36 -27.07
C PRO A 393 2.11 17.80 -25.66
N GLY A 394 0.82 17.68 -25.31
CA GLY A 394 0.34 17.96 -23.94
C GLY A 394 1.06 17.12 -22.88
N ALA A 395 1.26 15.83 -23.13
CA ALA A 395 1.98 14.94 -22.22
C ALA A 395 3.48 15.28 -22.10
N ARG A 396 4.13 15.68 -23.21
CA ARG A 396 5.52 16.18 -23.19
C ARG A 396 5.67 17.43 -22.32
N LEU A 397 4.72 18.37 -22.43
CA LEU A 397 4.71 19.57 -21.59
C LEU A 397 4.53 19.20 -20.12
N GLY A 398 3.54 18.36 -19.80
CA GLY A 398 3.29 17.91 -18.43
C GLY A 398 4.49 17.23 -17.79
N TYR A 399 5.17 16.36 -18.53
CA TYR A 399 6.42 15.74 -18.09
C TYR A 399 7.50 16.78 -17.74
N LEU A 400 7.71 17.79 -18.60
CA LEU A 400 8.69 18.84 -18.35
C LEU A 400 8.33 19.71 -17.13
N LEU A 401 7.05 20.03 -16.95
CA LEU A 401 6.57 20.75 -15.77
C LEU A 401 6.78 19.95 -14.48
N ALA A 402 6.40 18.66 -14.50
CA ALA A 402 6.63 17.76 -13.37
C ALA A 402 8.13 17.61 -13.07
N LEU A 403 8.97 17.47 -14.10
CA LEU A 403 10.42 17.37 -13.91
C LEU A 403 10.99 18.67 -13.33
N ALA A 404 10.58 19.84 -13.82
CA ALA A 404 11.01 21.14 -13.29
C ALA A 404 10.63 21.33 -11.81
N ALA A 405 9.50 20.75 -11.37
CA ALA A 405 9.08 20.73 -9.97
C ALA A 405 9.85 19.72 -9.10
N SER A 406 10.65 18.84 -9.68
CA SER A 406 11.41 17.81 -8.96
C SER A 406 12.78 18.33 -8.47
N PRO A 407 13.38 17.70 -7.43
CA PRO A 407 14.75 18.04 -7.02
C PRO A 407 15.78 17.93 -8.15
N LEU A 408 15.69 16.88 -8.98
CA LEU A 408 16.59 16.66 -10.12
C LEU A 408 16.45 17.77 -11.16
N GLY A 409 15.23 18.18 -11.48
CA GLY A 409 15.00 19.25 -12.45
C GLY A 409 15.48 20.61 -11.96
N ARG A 410 15.39 20.89 -10.65
CA ARG A 410 15.95 22.12 -10.06
C ARG A 410 17.48 22.12 -10.07
N GLU A 411 18.10 20.99 -9.77
CA GLU A 411 19.57 20.81 -9.85
C GLU A 411 20.08 21.03 -11.28
N HIS A 412 19.30 20.59 -12.28
CA HIS A 412 19.64 20.72 -13.70
C HIS A 412 18.69 21.69 -14.45
N ALA A 413 18.35 22.82 -13.83
CA ALA A 413 17.35 23.75 -14.35
C ALA A 413 17.62 24.20 -15.78
N ALA A 414 18.88 24.48 -16.14
CA ALA A 414 19.26 24.89 -17.49
C ALA A 414 18.92 23.83 -18.56
N ALA A 415 19.08 22.54 -18.25
CA ALA A 415 18.75 21.46 -19.18
C ALA A 415 17.23 21.36 -19.39
N VAL A 416 16.45 21.44 -18.31
CA VAL A 416 14.98 21.37 -18.38
C VAL A 416 14.42 22.62 -19.09
N GLN A 417 14.91 23.81 -18.76
CA GLN A 417 14.54 25.07 -19.41
C GLN A 417 14.88 25.08 -20.90
N GLY A 418 16.03 24.51 -21.30
CA GLY A 418 16.40 24.36 -22.70
C GLY A 418 15.39 23.53 -23.50
N HIS A 419 14.89 22.44 -22.91
CA HIS A 419 13.84 21.61 -23.52
C HIS A 419 12.48 22.31 -23.54
N LEU A 420 12.08 22.98 -22.46
CA LEU A 420 10.86 23.80 -22.42
C LEU A 420 10.86 24.90 -23.48
N ALA A 421 11.97 25.63 -23.62
CA ALA A 421 12.11 26.69 -24.63
C ALA A 421 12.08 26.14 -26.07
N ARG A 422 12.67 24.95 -26.30
CA ARG A 422 12.58 24.28 -27.61
C ARG A 422 11.15 23.82 -27.91
N PHE A 423 10.47 23.26 -26.91
CA PHE A 423 9.08 22.84 -27.02
C PHE A 423 8.16 24.04 -27.32
N ALA A 424 8.30 25.15 -26.57
CA ALA A 424 7.51 26.36 -26.76
C ALA A 424 7.67 26.97 -28.16
N ARG A 425 8.90 27.00 -28.71
CA ARG A 425 9.15 27.47 -30.09
C ARG A 425 8.49 26.60 -31.16
N GLY A 426 8.20 25.33 -30.84
CA GLY A 426 7.55 24.38 -31.75
C GLY A 426 6.02 24.44 -31.72
N LEU A 427 5.41 25.18 -30.79
CA LEU A 427 3.95 25.31 -30.70
C LEU A 427 3.47 26.44 -31.61
N ALA A 428 2.62 26.11 -32.60
CA ALA A 428 1.96 27.11 -33.44
C ALA A 428 0.81 27.85 -32.73
N GLY A 429 0.45 27.36 -31.54
CA GLY A 429 -0.61 27.86 -30.69
C GLY A 429 -1.00 26.77 -29.71
N PRO A 430 -1.91 27.04 -28.77
CA PRO A 430 -2.17 26.08 -27.73
C PRO A 430 -3.12 24.94 -28.18
N ASP A 431 -3.83 25.12 -29.31
CA ASP A 431 -4.49 24.04 -30.05
C ASP A 431 -3.49 22.94 -30.47
N SER A 432 -2.19 23.26 -30.56
CA SER A 432 -1.13 22.27 -30.84
C SER A 432 -0.84 21.33 -29.66
N LEU A 433 -1.36 21.60 -28.46
CA LEU A 433 -1.25 20.71 -27.30
C LEU A 433 -2.15 19.47 -27.43
N VAL A 434 -3.20 19.56 -28.24
CA VAL A 434 -4.20 18.53 -28.44
C VAL A 434 -4.29 18.18 -29.92
N PRO A 435 -3.61 17.13 -30.39
CA PRO A 435 -3.75 16.69 -31.77
C PRO A 435 -5.19 16.25 -32.06
N ARG A 436 -5.63 16.32 -33.33
CA ARG A 436 -7.02 16.02 -33.73
C ARG A 436 -7.53 14.63 -33.34
N ASN A 437 -6.63 13.65 -33.20
CA ASN A 437 -6.92 12.29 -32.75
C ASN A 437 -6.39 12.03 -31.33
N GLY A 438 -6.12 13.09 -30.57
CA GLY A 438 -5.56 13.02 -29.22
C GLY A 438 -6.63 12.94 -28.12
N PRO A 439 -6.19 12.91 -26.86
CA PRO A 439 -7.08 12.98 -25.71
C PRO A 439 -7.95 14.25 -25.74
N PRO A 440 -9.14 14.26 -25.11
CA PRO A 440 -9.99 15.44 -25.11
C PRO A 440 -9.31 16.61 -24.37
N LEU A 441 -9.49 17.84 -24.89
CA LEU A 441 -8.79 19.04 -24.39
C LEU A 441 -8.98 19.27 -22.88
N HIS A 442 -10.19 19.07 -22.37
CA HIS A 442 -10.48 19.24 -20.95
C HIS A 442 -9.62 18.32 -20.07
N ALA A 443 -9.33 17.09 -20.52
CA ALA A 443 -8.48 16.14 -19.78
C ALA A 443 -7.01 16.58 -19.81
N VAL A 444 -6.52 17.04 -20.97
CA VAL A 444 -5.16 17.58 -21.12
C VAL A 444 -4.96 18.80 -20.21
N VAL A 445 -5.89 19.76 -20.24
CA VAL A 445 -5.78 20.98 -19.42
C VAL A 445 -5.89 20.68 -17.93
N ARG A 446 -6.77 19.75 -17.52
CA ARG A 446 -6.88 19.32 -16.12
C ARG A 446 -5.54 18.79 -15.60
N ASP A 447 -4.90 17.89 -16.35
CA ASP A 447 -3.63 17.29 -15.97
C ASP A 447 -2.49 18.34 -15.94
N LEU A 448 -2.42 19.21 -16.95
CA LEU A 448 -1.43 20.30 -16.98
C LEU A 448 -1.59 21.28 -15.81
N LYS A 449 -2.83 21.60 -15.40
CA LYS A 449 -3.10 22.42 -14.21
C LYS A 449 -2.58 21.75 -12.94
N SER A 450 -2.69 20.44 -12.82
CA SER A 450 -2.12 19.69 -11.70
C SER A 450 -0.60 19.84 -11.66
N HIS A 451 0.08 19.65 -12.80
CA HIS A 451 1.53 19.79 -12.88
C HIS A 451 2.01 21.23 -12.64
N LEU A 452 1.24 22.23 -13.07
CA LEU A 452 1.52 23.63 -12.74
C LEU A 452 1.39 23.91 -11.24
N LYS A 453 0.43 23.29 -10.57
CA LYS A 453 0.30 23.41 -9.11
C LYS A 453 1.54 22.82 -8.43
N ASP A 454 1.98 21.63 -8.84
CA ASP A 454 3.21 21.01 -8.30
C ASP A 454 4.44 21.92 -8.49
N LEU A 455 4.51 22.60 -9.64
CA LEU A 455 5.59 23.55 -9.96
C LEU A 455 5.57 24.80 -9.07
N GLU A 456 4.38 25.36 -8.83
CA GLU A 456 4.19 26.50 -7.93
C GLU A 456 4.46 26.14 -6.46
N ASP A 457 3.99 24.97 -6.02
CA ASP A 457 4.27 24.44 -4.68
C ASP A 457 5.78 24.19 -4.48
N ALA A 458 6.51 23.93 -5.56
CA ALA A 458 7.97 23.85 -5.58
C ALA A 458 8.68 25.22 -5.65
N GLY A 459 7.94 26.33 -5.64
CA GLY A 459 8.48 27.70 -5.65
C GLY A 459 8.91 28.21 -7.02
N VAL A 460 8.47 27.57 -8.10
CA VAL A 460 8.80 27.98 -9.48
C VAL A 460 7.59 28.69 -10.10
N ALA A 461 7.81 29.86 -10.71
CA ALA A 461 6.73 30.67 -11.27
C ALA A 461 6.05 30.00 -12.47
N GLY A 462 4.71 29.82 -12.40
CA GLY A 462 3.89 29.22 -13.45
C GLY A 462 2.62 30.00 -13.82
N ALA A 463 2.45 31.22 -13.29
CA ALA A 463 1.19 31.97 -13.35
C ALA A 463 0.76 32.36 -14.78
N GLU A 464 1.71 32.73 -15.64
CA GLU A 464 1.43 33.11 -17.03
C GLU A 464 0.88 31.92 -17.83
N LEU A 465 1.54 30.75 -17.74
CA LEU A 465 1.11 29.53 -18.41
C LEU A 465 -0.25 29.04 -17.90
N ARG A 466 -0.57 29.24 -16.61
CA ARG A 466 -1.89 28.93 -16.06
C ARG A 466 -2.99 29.80 -16.70
N ALA A 467 -2.74 31.11 -16.85
CA ALA A 467 -3.69 32.03 -17.48
C ALA A 467 -3.96 31.67 -18.96
N ASP A 468 -2.91 31.25 -19.67
CA ASP A 468 -3.02 30.79 -21.05
C ASP A 468 -3.86 29.51 -21.17
N LEU A 469 -3.66 28.54 -20.26
CA LEU A 469 -4.47 27.31 -20.22
C LEU A 469 -5.94 27.58 -19.88
N ASP A 470 -6.25 28.53 -18.99
CA ASP A 470 -7.62 28.93 -18.68
C ASP A 470 -8.32 29.56 -19.89
N THR A 471 -7.58 30.34 -20.68
CA THR A 471 -8.09 30.97 -21.90
C THR A 471 -8.45 29.94 -22.97
N LEU A 472 -7.72 28.83 -23.04
CA LEU A 472 -7.99 27.75 -23.99
C LEU A 472 -9.30 27.02 -23.73
N VAL A 473 -9.54 26.63 -22.48
CA VAL A 473 -10.77 25.91 -22.11
C VAL A 473 -11.99 26.75 -22.46
N ARG A 474 -11.96 28.05 -22.14
CA ARG A 474 -13.05 28.98 -22.47
C ARG A 474 -13.32 29.11 -23.98
N ARG A 475 -12.29 28.98 -24.82
CA ARG A 475 -12.43 29.03 -26.29
C ARG A 475 -13.03 27.76 -26.85
N ASP A 476 -12.71 26.61 -26.27
CA ASP A 476 -13.26 25.31 -26.67
C ASP A 476 -14.73 25.18 -26.26
N ASP A 477 -15.07 25.59 -25.03
CA ASP A 477 -16.46 25.69 -24.56
C ASP A 477 -17.31 26.62 -25.45
N GLY A 478 -16.68 27.68 -25.98
CA GLY A 478 -17.31 28.61 -26.93
C GLY A 478 -17.42 28.10 -28.37
N ARG A 479 -16.71 27.01 -28.74
CA ARG A 479 -16.85 26.33 -30.04
C ARG A 479 -17.91 25.22 -30.01
N ALA A 480 -18.38 24.81 -28.83
CA ALA A 480 -19.38 23.74 -28.65
C ALA A 480 -20.86 24.16 -28.90
N ALA A 481 -21.13 25.36 -29.44
CA ALA A 481 -22.43 25.72 -30.04
C ALA A 481 -22.25 26.82 -31.11
N PRO A 482 -23.04 26.87 -32.22
CA PRO A 482 -24.28 26.15 -32.50
C PRO A 482 -24.33 25.35 -33.83
N ALA A 483 -25.10 24.25 -33.81
CA ALA A 483 -26.09 23.75 -34.80
C ALA A 483 -26.09 22.21 -34.83
#